data_AF-K2I357-F1
#
_entry.id   AF-K2I357-F1
#
_cell.length_a   1.000
_cell.length_b   1.000
_cell.length_c   1.000
_cell.angle_alpha   90.00
_cell.angle_beta   90.00
_cell.angle_gamma   90.00
#
_symmetry.space_group_name_H-M   'P 1'
#
loop_
_entity.id
_entity.type
_entity.pdbx_description
1 polymer ?
#
loop_
_entity_poly.entity_id
_entity_poly.type
_entity_poly.pdbx_seq_one_letter_code
_entity_poly.pdbx_strand_id
1 'polypeptide(L)'
;MNYSSIRAGLVEFRRQIDAVQWQLFIPMFCAPVWRWFTETAWVAGQIPSPTVPVEWSPPKFEAVDPQKDAMANLLSIRSGTMTLAEVIAKQGRNPDAVLAEIAATNAKLDTLGLVLDSDPRRVTKTGSAQTSDPANDPTADADNDPAQADQQD
;
A
#
# COMPACT_ATOMS: atom_id res chain seq x y z
N MET A 1 -32.12 -21.32 5.50
CA MET A 1 -30.66 -21.17 5.53
C MET A 1 -30.35 -19.68 5.49
N ASN A 2 -29.79 -19.13 6.56
CA ASN A 2 -29.69 -17.69 6.77
C ASN A 2 -28.34 -17.18 6.26
N TYR A 3 -28.32 -16.04 5.56
CA TYR A 3 -27.08 -15.44 5.00
C TYR A 3 -25.98 -15.23 6.07
N SER A 4 -26.41 -14.95 7.30
CA SER A 4 -25.52 -14.75 8.45
C SER A 4 -24.78 -16.03 8.90
N SER A 5 -25.41 -17.21 8.83
CA SER A 5 -24.77 -18.46 9.26
C SER A 5 -23.71 -18.96 8.26
N ILE A 6 -23.93 -18.71 6.96
CA ILE A 6 -22.97 -19.07 5.90
C ILE A 6 -21.74 -18.16 6.00
N ARG A 7 -21.93 -16.85 6.25
CA ARG A 7 -20.82 -15.90 6.42
C ARG A 7 -19.97 -16.22 7.66
N ALA A 8 -20.60 -16.55 8.78
CA ALA A 8 -19.89 -16.95 10.00
C ALA A 8 -19.07 -18.23 9.79
N GLY A 9 -19.64 -19.24 9.13
CA GLY A 9 -18.94 -20.49 8.82
C GLY A 9 -17.71 -20.28 7.91
N LEU A 10 -17.82 -19.38 6.93
CA LEU A 10 -16.72 -19.06 6.03
C LEU A 10 -15.56 -18.34 6.74
N VAL A 11 -15.86 -17.45 7.68
CA VAL A 11 -14.82 -16.76 8.47
C VAL A 11 -14.04 -17.77 9.33
N GLU A 12 -14.73 -18.68 10.01
CA GLU A 12 -14.03 -19.70 10.82
C GLU A 12 -13.23 -20.69 10.00
N PHE A 13 -13.73 -21.06 8.82
CA PHE A 13 -12.97 -21.89 7.89
C PHE A 13 -11.67 -21.21 7.44
N ARG A 14 -11.74 -19.91 7.11
CA ARG A 14 -10.56 -19.12 6.72
C ARG A 14 -9.55 -19.02 7.85
N ARG A 15 -10.02 -18.80 9.09
CA ARG A 15 -9.15 -18.79 10.28
C ARG A 15 -8.46 -20.13 10.49
N GLN A 16 -9.18 -21.23 10.26
CA GLN A 16 -8.59 -22.58 10.34
C GLN A 16 -7.52 -22.79 9.26
N ILE A 17 -7.78 -22.39 8.02
CA ILE A 17 -6.77 -22.52 6.96
C ILE A 17 -5.53 -21.66 7.27
N ASP A 18 -5.71 -20.43 7.73
CA ASP A 18 -4.58 -19.55 8.08
C ASP A 18 -3.72 -20.20 9.19
N ALA A 19 -4.35 -20.76 10.22
CA ALA A 19 -3.64 -21.53 11.25
C ALA A 19 -2.88 -22.73 10.65
N VAL A 20 -3.51 -23.51 9.76
CA VAL A 20 -2.86 -24.64 9.08
C VAL A 20 -1.68 -24.18 8.21
N GLN A 21 -1.81 -23.05 7.51
CA GLN A 21 -0.73 -22.51 6.67
C GLN A 21 0.48 -22.13 7.53
N TRP A 22 0.28 -21.34 8.59
CA TRP A 22 1.36 -20.84 9.44
C TRP A 22 1.95 -21.87 10.39
N GLN A 23 1.13 -22.76 10.94
CA GLN A 23 1.57 -23.71 11.97
C GLN A 23 2.01 -25.06 11.40
N LEU A 24 1.54 -25.42 10.20
CA LEU A 24 1.81 -26.72 9.61
C LEU A 24 2.51 -26.59 8.26
N PHE A 25 1.85 -25.99 7.27
CA PHE A 25 2.31 -26.10 5.89
C PHE A 25 3.64 -25.35 5.66
N ILE A 26 3.76 -24.12 6.12
CA ILE A 26 4.99 -23.33 6.00
C ILE A 26 6.16 -24.00 6.75
N PRO A 27 6.08 -24.30 8.05
CA PRO A 27 7.21 -24.86 8.78
C PRO A 27 7.54 -26.30 8.38
N MET A 28 6.55 -27.12 8.00
CA MET A 28 6.79 -28.54 7.69
C MET A 28 7.10 -28.81 6.22
N PHE A 29 6.70 -27.94 5.29
CA PHE A 29 6.90 -28.15 3.86
C PHE A 29 7.71 -27.04 3.20
N CYS A 30 7.24 -25.79 3.27
CA CYS A 30 7.90 -24.68 2.57
C CYS A 30 9.33 -24.43 3.08
N ALA A 31 9.53 -24.38 4.40
CA ALA A 31 10.85 -24.12 4.98
C ALA A 31 11.87 -25.24 4.72
N PRO A 32 11.54 -26.54 4.85
CA PRO A 32 12.46 -27.62 4.48
C PRO A 32 12.82 -27.64 2.99
N VAL A 33 11.84 -27.43 2.11
CA VAL A 33 12.07 -27.38 0.66
C VAL A 33 12.98 -26.20 0.30
N TRP A 34 12.75 -25.02 0.89
CA TRP A 34 13.61 -23.86 0.67
C TRP A 34 15.05 -24.14 1.11
N ARG A 35 15.24 -24.73 2.29
CA ARG A 35 16.57 -25.11 2.79
C ARG A 35 17.28 -26.08 1.85
N TRP A 36 16.61 -27.12 1.36
CA TRP A 36 17.21 -28.07 0.42
C TRP A 36 17.59 -27.40 -0.91
N PHE A 37 16.76 -26.48 -1.38
CA PHE A 37 17.04 -25.71 -2.58
C PHE A 37 18.28 -24.82 -2.41
N THR A 38 18.37 -24.05 -1.32
CA THR A 38 19.52 -23.16 -1.07
C THR A 38 20.80 -23.94 -0.78
N GLU A 39 20.72 -25.07 -0.06
CA GLU A 39 21.84 -25.97 0.18
C GLU A 39 22.39 -26.54 -1.13
N THR A 40 21.52 -27.01 -2.02
CA THR A 40 21.93 -27.53 -3.35
C THR A 40 22.55 -26.43 -4.20
N ALA A 41 21.97 -25.22 -4.21
CA ALA A 41 22.52 -24.08 -4.94
C ALA A 41 23.90 -23.65 -4.42
N TRP A 42 24.13 -23.75 -3.11
CA TRP A 42 25.42 -23.48 -2.49
C TRP A 42 26.47 -24.53 -2.85
N VAL A 43 26.13 -25.83 -2.76
CA VAL A 43 27.03 -26.93 -3.19
C VAL A 43 27.37 -26.81 -4.69
N ALA A 44 26.44 -26.34 -5.50
CA ALA A 44 26.65 -26.06 -6.92
C ALA A 44 27.42 -24.74 -7.20
N GLY A 45 27.83 -24.01 -6.16
CA GLY A 45 28.59 -22.77 -6.26
C GLY A 45 27.81 -21.57 -6.82
N GLN A 46 26.47 -21.61 -6.84
CA GLN A 46 25.62 -20.56 -7.40
C GLN A 46 25.38 -19.40 -6.42
N ILE A 47 25.47 -19.67 -5.11
CA ILE A 47 25.27 -18.69 -4.05
C ILE A 47 26.40 -18.77 -3.02
N PRO A 48 26.75 -17.65 -2.36
CA PRO A 48 27.89 -17.61 -1.43
C PRO A 48 27.62 -18.27 -0.08
N SER A 49 26.35 -18.43 0.30
CA SER A 49 25.92 -18.99 1.60
C SER A 49 24.70 -19.89 1.40
N PRO A 50 24.60 -21.02 2.13
CA PRO A 50 23.43 -21.90 2.09
C PRO A 50 22.22 -21.33 2.84
N THR A 51 22.41 -20.33 3.71
CA THR A 51 21.35 -19.70 4.50
C THR A 51 20.88 -18.42 3.81
N VAL A 52 19.72 -18.49 3.14
CA VAL A 52 19.09 -17.34 2.49
C VAL A 52 17.79 -16.99 3.23
N PRO A 53 17.64 -15.76 3.75
CA PRO A 53 16.41 -15.34 4.41
C PRO A 53 15.23 -15.38 3.43
N VAL A 54 14.08 -15.86 3.90
CA VAL A 54 12.85 -15.96 3.11
C VAL A 54 11.68 -15.40 3.92
N GLU A 55 10.85 -14.62 3.25
CA GLU A 55 9.58 -14.14 3.77
C GLU A 55 8.44 -14.92 3.08
N TRP A 56 7.52 -15.46 3.86
CA TRP A 56 6.36 -16.20 3.35
C TRP A 56 5.12 -15.31 3.41
N SER A 57 4.40 -15.20 2.29
CA SER A 57 3.14 -14.47 2.24
C SER A 57 2.05 -15.36 1.63
N PRO A 58 1.22 -16.03 2.47
CA PRO A 58 0.09 -16.80 1.99
C PRO A 58 -0.90 -15.95 1.18
N PRO A 59 -1.61 -16.55 0.21
CA PRO A 59 -2.59 -15.83 -0.59
C PRO A 59 -3.74 -15.32 0.28
N LYS A 60 -4.15 -14.08 0.02
CA LYS A 60 -5.26 -13.44 0.74
C LYS A 60 -6.59 -14.13 0.42
N PHE A 61 -7.39 -14.42 1.45
CA PHE A 61 -8.78 -14.81 1.25
C PHE A 61 -9.60 -13.64 0.68
N GLU A 62 -10.50 -13.95 -0.26
CA GLU A 62 -11.37 -12.94 -0.85
C GLU A 62 -12.22 -12.24 0.24
N ALA A 63 -12.13 -10.91 0.26
CA ALA A 63 -12.87 -10.09 1.21
C ALA A 63 -14.36 -10.34 1.06
N VAL A 64 -15.08 -10.55 2.18
CA VAL A 64 -16.54 -10.72 2.11
C VAL A 64 -17.23 -9.42 1.72
N ASP A 65 -16.59 -8.28 2.01
CA ASP A 65 -16.96 -6.95 1.53
C ASP A 65 -15.67 -6.18 1.22
N PRO A 66 -15.21 -6.19 -0.04
CA PRO A 66 -13.95 -5.56 -0.43
C PRO A 66 -13.88 -4.06 -0.08
N GLN A 67 -15.01 -3.37 -0.14
CA GLN A 67 -15.08 -1.94 0.13
C GLN A 67 -14.88 -1.64 1.62
N LYS A 68 -15.56 -2.39 2.50
CA LYS A 68 -15.38 -2.22 3.95
C LYS A 68 -13.98 -2.60 4.40
N ASP A 69 -13.44 -3.69 3.87
CA ASP A 69 -12.07 -4.12 4.22
C ASP A 69 -11.03 -3.10 3.74
N ALA A 70 -11.20 -2.50 2.55
CA ALA A 70 -10.34 -1.44 2.06
C ALA A 70 -10.41 -0.18 2.94
N MET A 71 -11.61 0.24 3.36
CA MET A 71 -11.79 1.36 4.27
C MET A 71 -11.18 1.10 5.65
N ALA A 72 -11.32 -0.11 6.17
CA ALA A 72 -10.70 -0.51 7.43
C ALA A 72 -9.17 -0.45 7.36
N ASN A 73 -8.57 -0.96 6.28
CA ASN A 73 -7.12 -0.88 6.08
C ASN A 73 -6.63 0.57 5.97
N LEU A 74 -7.35 1.42 5.23
CA LEU A 74 -7.05 2.85 5.13
C LEU A 74 -7.10 3.53 6.51
N LEU A 75 -8.12 3.20 7.32
CA LEU A 75 -8.26 3.75 8.66
C LEU A 75 -7.10 3.29 9.57
N SER A 76 -6.75 2.00 9.54
CA SER A 76 -5.64 1.44 10.33
C SER A 76 -4.29 2.08 10.00
N ILE A 77 -4.03 2.33 8.70
CA ILE A 77 -2.84 3.07 8.26
C ILE A 77 -2.85 4.49 8.84
N ARG A 78 -3.98 5.19 8.76
CA ARG A 78 -4.12 6.56 9.26
C ARG A 78 -4.03 6.67 10.78
N SER A 79 -4.53 5.67 11.51
CA SER A 79 -4.40 5.60 12.96
C SER A 79 -3.02 5.13 13.42
N GLY A 80 -2.12 4.76 12.49
CA GLY A 80 -0.79 4.25 12.81
C GLY A 80 -0.77 2.87 13.45
N THR A 81 -1.89 2.14 13.44
CA THR A 81 -1.99 0.79 14.00
C THR A 81 -1.46 -0.28 13.05
N MET A 82 -1.26 0.09 11.80
CA MET A 82 -0.74 -0.79 10.75
C MET A 82 0.02 0.03 9.71
N THR A 83 1.08 -0.53 9.15
CA THR A 83 1.87 0.15 8.11
C THR A 83 1.37 -0.17 6.70
N LEU A 84 1.74 0.67 5.72
CA LEU A 84 1.46 0.40 4.31
C LEU A 84 2.14 -0.90 3.84
N ALA A 85 3.38 -1.13 4.28
CA ALA A 85 4.14 -2.33 3.94
C ALA A 85 3.42 -3.59 4.43
N GLU A 86 2.91 -3.59 5.67
CA GLU A 86 2.12 -4.70 6.20
C GLU A 86 0.83 -4.93 5.40
N VAL A 87 0.15 -3.87 4.93
CA VAL A 87 -1.08 -4.01 4.13
C VAL A 87 -0.76 -4.65 2.76
N ILE A 88 0.36 -4.28 2.16
CA ILE A 88 0.81 -4.83 0.88
C ILE A 88 1.27 -6.29 1.04
N ALA A 89 2.04 -6.58 2.09
CA ALA A 89 2.48 -7.94 2.41
C ALA A 89 1.29 -8.87 2.68
N LYS A 90 0.24 -8.38 3.38
CA LYS A 90 -1.02 -9.12 3.56
C LYS A 90 -1.77 -9.42 2.26
N GLN A 91 -1.45 -8.73 1.16
CA GLN A 91 -1.98 -9.03 -0.17
C GLN A 91 -1.11 -10.04 -0.94
N GLY A 92 -0.03 -10.53 -0.34
CA GLY A 92 0.91 -11.47 -0.96
C GLY A 92 1.91 -10.80 -1.91
N ARG A 93 2.10 -9.48 -1.82
CA ARG A 93 3.03 -8.73 -2.67
C ARG A 93 4.20 -8.20 -1.85
N ASN A 94 5.38 -8.12 -2.48
CA ASN A 94 6.54 -7.47 -1.88
C ASN A 94 6.30 -5.94 -1.78
N PRO A 95 6.38 -5.33 -0.59
CA PRO A 95 6.18 -3.90 -0.39
C PRO A 95 7.09 -3.00 -1.24
N ASP A 96 8.39 -3.31 -1.28
CA ASP A 96 9.37 -2.50 -2.00
C ASP A 96 9.13 -2.56 -3.51
N ALA A 97 8.76 -3.74 -4.03
CA ALA A 97 8.40 -3.90 -5.44
C ALA A 97 7.17 -3.05 -5.80
N VAL A 98 6.15 -3.04 -4.94
CA VAL A 98 4.93 -2.23 -5.16
C VAL A 98 5.23 -0.74 -5.12
N LEU A 99 6.07 -0.28 -4.18
CA LEU A 99 6.47 1.13 -4.13
C LEU A 99 7.27 1.55 -5.37
N ALA A 100 8.16 0.68 -5.85
CA ALA A 100 8.89 0.92 -7.09
C ALA A 100 7.96 0.98 -8.32
N GLU A 101 6.96 0.10 -8.40
CA GLU A 101 5.94 0.13 -9.46
C GLU A 101 5.11 1.41 -9.43
N ILE A 102 4.70 1.88 -8.24
CA ILE A 102 3.97 3.14 -8.07
C ILE A 102 4.82 4.31 -8.57
N ALA A 103 6.10 4.38 -8.17
CA ALA A 103 7.00 5.44 -8.61
C ALA A 103 7.19 5.44 -10.15
N ALA A 104 7.40 4.26 -10.74
CA ALA A 104 7.55 4.12 -12.18
C ALA A 104 6.26 4.48 -12.94
N THR A 105 5.10 4.13 -12.39
CA THR A 105 3.79 4.47 -12.97
C THR A 105 3.56 5.98 -12.92
N ASN A 106 3.83 6.61 -11.79
CA ASN A 106 3.73 8.05 -11.62
C ASN A 106 4.62 8.81 -12.62
N ALA A 107 5.87 8.39 -12.81
CA ALA A 107 6.76 9.00 -13.80
C ALA A 107 6.23 8.87 -15.25
N LYS A 108 5.60 7.74 -15.58
CA LYS A 108 4.96 7.55 -16.89
C LYS A 108 3.73 8.45 -17.05
N LEU A 109 2.88 8.55 -16.03
CA LEU A 109 1.72 9.45 -16.04
C LEU A 109 2.15 10.91 -16.21
N ASP A 110 3.21 11.32 -15.53
CA ASP A 110 3.83 12.64 -15.66
C ASP A 110 4.33 12.90 -17.09
N THR A 111 5.00 11.91 -17.69
CA THR A 111 5.51 12.00 -19.08
C THR A 111 4.36 12.10 -20.09
N LEU A 112 3.24 11.43 -19.84
CA LEU A 112 2.08 11.40 -20.72
C LEU A 112 1.09 12.55 -20.46
N GLY A 113 1.33 13.38 -19.43
CA GLY A 113 0.41 14.45 -19.03
C GLY A 113 -0.95 13.95 -18.52
N LEU A 114 -1.02 12.70 -18.04
CA LEU A 114 -2.26 12.09 -17.54
C LEU A 114 -2.43 12.39 -16.05
N VAL A 115 -3.63 12.86 -15.67
CA VAL A 115 -4.01 13.12 -14.28
C VAL A 115 -5.13 12.16 -13.89
N LEU A 116 -4.91 11.34 -12.87
CA LEU A 116 -5.88 10.38 -12.33
C LEU A 116 -6.34 10.82 -10.95
N ASP A 117 -7.61 10.54 -10.62
CA ASP A 117 -8.21 10.72 -9.29
C ASP A 117 -7.50 9.92 -8.17
N SER A 118 -6.79 8.86 -8.57
CA SER A 118 -5.96 8.05 -7.70
C SER A 118 -4.66 8.73 -7.25
N ASP A 119 -4.26 9.85 -7.85
CA ASP A 119 -3.05 10.58 -7.49
C ASP A 119 -3.34 11.79 -6.60
N PRO A 120 -3.24 11.64 -5.26
CA PRO A 120 -3.50 12.73 -4.33
C PRO A 120 -2.48 13.89 -4.44
N ARG A 121 -1.38 13.72 -5.20
CA ARG A 121 -0.40 14.80 -5.44
C ARG A 121 -0.96 15.89 -6.36
N ARG A 122 -1.95 15.55 -7.20
CA ARG A 122 -2.52 16.45 -8.21
C ARG A 122 -4.00 16.72 -8.03
N VAL A 123 -4.77 15.79 -7.48
CA VAL A 123 -6.22 15.94 -7.34
C VAL A 123 -6.71 15.44 -5.99
N THR A 124 -7.72 16.13 -5.45
CA THR A 124 -8.43 15.68 -4.25
C THR A 124 -9.29 14.46 -4.58
N LYS A 125 -9.81 13.79 -3.55
CA LYS A 125 -10.79 12.71 -3.68
C LYS A 125 -12.07 13.12 -4.45
N THR A 126 -12.34 14.42 -4.61
CA THR A 126 -13.45 14.96 -5.41
C THR A 126 -13.05 15.34 -6.85
N GLY A 127 -11.81 15.06 -7.26
CA GLY A 127 -11.29 15.40 -8.59
C GLY A 127 -10.89 16.87 -8.76
N SER A 128 -10.94 17.67 -7.69
CA SER A 128 -10.50 19.06 -7.72
C SER A 128 -8.98 19.12 -7.72
N ALA A 129 -8.37 20.00 -8.52
CA ALA A 129 -6.91 20.17 -8.51
C ALA A 129 -6.42 20.51 -7.10
N GLN A 130 -5.38 19.82 -6.63
CA GLN A 130 -4.63 20.22 -5.46
C GLN A 130 -3.61 21.27 -5.89
N THR A 131 -3.75 22.49 -5.39
CA THR A 131 -2.71 23.52 -5.46
C THR A 131 -1.50 23.05 -4.68
N SER A 132 -0.56 22.43 -5.37
CA SER A 132 0.76 22.08 -4.85
C SER A 132 1.79 23.04 -5.39
N ASP A 133 1.81 24.27 -4.85
CA ASP A 133 3.00 25.11 -4.89
C ASP A 133 2.98 26.16 -3.74
N PRO A 134 3.88 26.09 -2.73
CA PRO A 134 4.16 27.23 -1.86
C PRO A 134 5.17 28.20 -2.49
N ALA A 135 5.72 27.91 -3.68
CA ALA A 135 6.82 28.67 -4.27
C ALA A 135 6.42 29.60 -5.43
N ASN A 136 5.15 29.66 -5.82
CA ASN A 136 4.65 30.65 -6.77
C ASN A 136 3.29 31.16 -6.32
N ASP A 137 3.34 32.14 -5.43
CA ASP A 137 2.23 33.02 -5.11
C ASP A 137 2.40 34.30 -5.96
N PRO A 138 1.66 34.49 -7.07
CA PRO A 138 1.65 35.76 -7.79
C PRO A 138 0.54 36.67 -7.25
N THR A 139 0.32 36.71 -5.92
CA THR A 139 -0.56 37.71 -5.29
C THR A 139 0.14 38.61 -4.27
N ALA A 140 1.46 38.75 -4.36
CA ALA A 140 2.20 39.81 -3.66
C ALA A 140 2.68 40.90 -4.63
N ASP A 141 1.75 41.60 -5.29
CA ASP A 141 1.98 42.93 -5.90
C ASP A 141 0.63 43.52 -6.39
N ALA A 142 -0.26 43.90 -5.46
CA ALA A 142 -1.31 44.92 -5.69
C ALA A 142 -2.06 45.21 -4.38
N ASP A 143 -1.46 46.03 -3.52
CA ASP A 143 -2.11 47.06 -2.69
C ASP A 143 -1.21 47.39 -1.49
N ASN A 144 -0.20 48.19 -1.76
CA ASN A 144 0.42 49.00 -0.71
C ASN A 144 0.95 50.29 -1.34
N ASP A 145 0.06 51.27 -1.50
CA ASP A 145 0.47 52.66 -1.55
C ASP A 145 -0.20 53.39 -0.37
N PRO A 146 0.57 53.96 0.57
CA PRO A 146 0.04 54.56 1.77
C PRO A 146 -0.43 55.99 1.51
N ALA A 147 -1.63 56.29 1.99
CA ALA A 147 -2.10 57.56 2.55
C ALA A 147 -1.50 58.89 2.03
N GLN A 148 -2.37 59.74 1.46
CA GLN A 148 -2.35 61.17 1.78
C GLN A 148 -3.79 61.67 1.99
N ALA A 149 -4.05 62.05 3.24
CA ALA A 149 -5.18 62.84 3.68
C ALA A 149 -5.00 64.29 3.22
N ASP A 150 -6.09 64.96 2.80
CA ASP A 150 -6.37 66.34 3.23
C ASP A 150 -7.76 66.86 2.80
N GLN A 151 -8.44 67.49 3.78
CA GLN A 151 -9.45 68.58 3.74
C GLN A 151 -10.83 68.30 3.09
N GLN A 152 -11.96 68.22 3.83
CA GLN A 152 -12.70 69.27 4.58
C GLN A 152 -12.86 70.59 3.82
N ASP A 153 -14.01 70.75 3.15
CA ASP A 153 -15.01 71.81 3.37
C ASP A 153 -16.35 71.46 2.71
#